data_AF-D6X856-F1
#
_entry.id   AF-D6X856-F1
#
_cell.length_a   1.000
_cell.length_b   1.000
_cell.length_c   1.000
_cell.angle_alpha   90.00
_cell.angle_beta   90.00
_cell.angle_gamma   90.00
#
_symmetry.space_group_name_H-M   'P 1'
#
loop_
_entity.id
_entity.type
_entity.pdbx_description
1 polymer ?
#
loop_
_entity_poly.entity_id
_entity_poly.type
_entity_poly.pdbx_seq_one_letter_code
_entity_poly.pdbx_strand_id
1 'polypeptide(L)'
;MPRLSEVISALDALWPPERAEQWDAVGTVCGDPDAEVLRVLFAVDPVQDVVEEARRLGADLLVTHHPLYLRGTTTVAAGHFKGRVVHTLIKNDIALHVAHTNADTADPGVSDALAGALDLRVVRPLVPDASDPNGRRGLGRVCELDHPETLRE
;
A
#
# COMPACT_ATOMS: atom_id res chain seq x y z
N MET A 1 10.35 -18.89 10.76
CA MET A 1 10.23 -17.41 10.68
C MET A 1 8.76 -17.06 10.45
N PRO A 2 8.28 -15.80 10.51
CA PRO A 2 6.87 -15.56 10.22
C PRO A 2 6.57 -15.95 8.77
N ARG A 3 5.43 -16.59 8.56
CA ARG A 3 4.94 -16.92 7.21
C ARG A 3 4.34 -15.68 6.56
N LEU A 4 4.31 -15.65 5.22
CA LEU A 4 3.70 -14.56 4.46
C LEU A 4 2.25 -14.31 4.93
N SER A 5 1.46 -15.36 5.16
CA SER A 5 0.10 -15.25 5.70
C SER A 5 0.01 -14.54 7.07
N GLU A 6 1.01 -14.72 7.93
CA GLU A 6 1.08 -14.08 9.24
C GLU A 6 1.46 -12.60 9.11
N VAL A 7 2.38 -12.28 8.18
CA VAL A 7 2.73 -10.89 7.85
C VAL A 7 1.53 -10.16 7.22
N ILE A 8 0.83 -10.79 6.27
CA ILE A 8 -0.40 -10.23 5.67
C ILE A 8 -1.45 -10.00 6.74
N SER A 9 -1.65 -10.94 7.67
CA SER A 9 -2.61 -10.75 8.77
C SER A 9 -2.27 -9.54 9.64
N ALA A 10 -0.98 -9.25 9.84
CA ALA A 10 -0.54 -8.04 10.54
C ALA A 10 -0.77 -6.77 9.70
N LEU A 11 -0.56 -6.81 8.38
CA LEU A 11 -0.86 -5.69 7.48
C LEU A 11 -2.38 -5.43 7.41
N ASP A 12 -3.20 -6.47 7.29
CA ASP A 12 -4.66 -6.36 7.25
C ASP A 12 -5.22 -5.84 8.59
N ALA A 13 -4.56 -6.09 9.73
CA ALA A 13 -4.93 -5.47 11.00
C ALA A 13 -4.72 -3.95 11.00
N LEU A 14 -3.73 -3.45 10.26
CA LEU A 14 -3.47 -2.02 10.09
C LEU A 14 -4.36 -1.41 9.01
N TRP A 15 -4.49 -2.10 7.88
CA TRP A 15 -5.20 -1.64 6.68
C TRP A 15 -6.20 -2.70 6.19
N PRO A 16 -7.33 -2.90 6.92
CA PRO A 16 -8.27 -3.94 6.56
C PRO A 16 -8.76 -3.82 5.11
N PRO A 17 -8.71 -4.90 4.30
CA PRO A 17 -9.02 -4.85 2.88
C PRO A 17 -10.47 -4.43 2.62
N GLU A 18 -11.40 -4.72 3.53
CA GLU A 18 -12.80 -4.29 3.45
C GLU A 18 -13.00 -2.77 3.56
N ARG A 19 -11.97 -2.02 3.95
CA ARG A 19 -11.98 -0.55 3.99
C ARG A 19 -11.49 0.09 2.69
N ALA A 20 -11.08 -0.71 1.70
CA ALA A 20 -10.75 -0.18 0.39
C ALA A 20 -12.03 0.32 -0.33
N GLU A 21 -11.85 1.28 -1.23
CA GLU A 21 -12.91 1.74 -2.12
C GLU A 21 -13.45 0.60 -3.00
N GLN A 22 -14.73 0.65 -3.37
CA GLN A 22 -15.39 -0.46 -4.08
C GLN A 22 -14.79 -0.76 -5.46
N TRP A 23 -14.12 0.21 -6.07
CA TRP A 23 -13.47 0.07 -7.38
C TRP A 23 -12.03 -0.42 -7.28
N ASP A 24 -11.48 -0.50 -6.06
CA ASP A 24 -10.07 -0.72 -5.81
C ASP A 24 -9.69 -2.22 -5.82
N ALA A 25 -8.39 -2.49 -5.93
CA ALA A 25 -7.81 -3.83 -5.95
C ALA A 25 -6.61 -3.92 -5.00
N VAL A 26 -6.89 -4.12 -3.72
CA VAL A 26 -5.90 -4.30 -2.65
C VAL A 26 -5.62 -5.78 -2.37
N GLY A 27 -4.58 -6.07 -1.59
CA GLY A 27 -4.22 -7.41 -1.16
C GLY A 27 -3.04 -8.02 -1.94
N THR A 28 -2.83 -9.32 -1.74
CA THR A 28 -1.68 -10.04 -2.30
C THR A 28 -1.87 -10.32 -3.79
N VAL A 29 -0.93 -9.85 -4.60
CA VAL A 29 -0.94 -10.02 -6.07
C VAL A 29 -0.25 -11.33 -6.48
N CYS A 30 0.87 -11.68 -5.85
CA CYS A 30 1.56 -12.94 -6.02
C CYS A 30 2.40 -13.27 -4.78
N GLY A 31 2.62 -14.57 -4.52
CA GLY A 31 3.37 -15.06 -3.36
C GLY A 31 2.76 -16.36 -2.82
N ASP A 32 3.57 -17.16 -2.13
CA ASP A 32 3.11 -18.36 -1.42
C ASP A 32 2.79 -17.98 0.04
N PRO A 33 1.55 -18.18 0.53
CA PRO A 33 1.17 -17.85 1.91
C PRO A 33 1.98 -18.58 2.99
N ASP A 34 2.63 -19.70 2.66
CA ASP A 34 3.48 -20.47 3.57
C ASP A 34 4.97 -20.12 3.46
N ALA A 35 5.37 -19.27 2.51
CA ALA A 35 6.75 -18.80 2.40
C ALA A 35 7.18 -18.00 3.65
N GLU A 36 8.43 -18.17 4.06
CA GLU A 36 9.02 -17.40 5.15
C GLU A 36 9.31 -15.97 4.70
N VAL A 37 9.05 -14.99 5.57
CA VAL A 37 9.34 -13.57 5.32
C VAL A 37 10.31 -13.04 6.37
N LEU A 38 11.47 -12.57 5.92
CA LEU A 38 12.50 -11.95 6.74
C LEU A 38 12.68 -10.47 6.45
N ARG A 39 12.56 -10.09 5.17
CA ARG A 39 12.82 -8.75 4.69
C ARG A 39 11.65 -8.25 3.85
N VAL A 40 11.09 -7.14 4.30
CA VAL A 40 10.00 -6.44 3.62
C VAL A 40 10.54 -5.15 3.02
N LEU A 41 10.28 -4.90 1.74
CA LEU A 41 10.51 -3.63 1.07
C LEU A 41 9.17 -2.91 0.90
N PHE A 42 9.09 -1.63 1.28
CA PHE A 42 7.95 -0.75 1.00
C PHE A 42 8.26 0.17 -0.18
N ALA A 43 7.31 0.35 -1.09
CA ALA A 43 7.43 1.26 -2.22
C ALA A 43 6.08 1.87 -2.62
N VAL A 44 6.10 2.91 -3.47
CA VAL A 44 4.86 3.49 -4.01
C VAL A 44 4.31 2.61 -5.15
N ASP A 45 5.15 2.33 -6.15
CA ASP A 45 4.74 1.64 -7.38
C ASP A 45 5.46 0.30 -7.60
N PRO A 46 4.75 -0.77 -8.04
CA PRO A 46 5.35 -2.05 -8.40
C PRO A 46 5.91 -2.03 -9.84
N VAL A 47 6.81 -1.10 -10.14
CA VAL A 47 7.51 -1.00 -11.43
C VAL A 47 8.74 -1.91 -11.48
N GLN A 48 9.25 -2.20 -12.69
CA GLN A 48 10.38 -3.12 -12.87
C GLN A 48 11.61 -2.71 -12.04
N ASP A 49 11.92 -1.42 -11.97
CA ASP A 49 13.10 -0.93 -11.25
C ASP A 49 13.00 -1.19 -9.74
N VAL A 50 11.79 -1.05 -9.17
CA VAL A 50 11.50 -1.36 -7.75
C VAL A 50 11.60 -2.86 -7.49
N VAL A 51 11.15 -3.69 -8.44
CA VAL A 51 11.29 -5.16 -8.32
C VAL A 51 12.76 -5.58 -8.39
N GLU A 52 13.57 -4.98 -9.27
CA GLU A 52 15.01 -5.24 -9.32
C GLU A 52 15.73 -4.75 -8.05
N GLU A 53 15.26 -3.67 -7.44
CA GLU A 53 15.71 -3.25 -6.11
C GLU A 53 15.34 -4.27 -5.03
N ALA A 54 14.10 -4.74 -4.97
CA ALA A 54 13.66 -5.79 -4.04
C ALA A 54 14.54 -7.03 -4.14
N ARG A 55 14.82 -7.47 -5.38
CA ARG A 55 15.72 -8.60 -5.66
C ARG A 55 17.15 -8.33 -5.19
N ARG A 56 17.72 -7.16 -5.50
CA ARG A 56 19.09 -6.79 -5.08
C ARG A 56 19.22 -6.74 -3.56
N LEU A 57 18.18 -6.25 -2.89
CA LEU A 57 18.11 -6.20 -1.44
C LEU A 57 17.75 -7.55 -0.82
N GLY A 58 17.42 -8.58 -1.59
CA GLY A 58 16.97 -9.88 -1.06
C GLY A 58 15.73 -9.75 -0.18
N ALA A 59 14.75 -8.97 -0.63
CA ALA A 59 13.45 -8.89 0.02
C ALA A 59 12.60 -10.12 -0.31
N ASP A 60 11.85 -10.63 0.66
CA ASP A 60 10.91 -11.74 0.49
C ASP A 60 9.49 -11.23 0.22
N LEU A 61 9.21 -9.98 0.62
CA LEU A 61 7.94 -9.31 0.40
C LEU A 61 8.17 -7.86 -0.06
N LEU A 62 7.54 -7.50 -1.17
CA LEU A 62 7.35 -6.13 -1.62
C LEU A 62 5.92 -5.67 -1.27
N VAL A 63 5.79 -4.62 -0.48
CA VAL A 63 4.52 -3.94 -0.21
C VAL A 63 4.46 -2.65 -1.02
N THR A 64 3.44 -2.49 -1.86
CA THR A 64 3.27 -1.27 -2.65
C THR A 64 1.97 -0.55 -2.35
N HIS A 65 1.98 0.77 -2.53
CA HIS A 65 0.76 1.56 -2.42
C HIS A 65 -0.15 1.35 -3.63
N HIS A 66 0.36 1.53 -4.85
CA HIS A 66 -0.45 1.38 -6.06
C HIS A 66 -0.61 -0.08 -6.49
N PRO A 67 -1.81 -0.50 -6.93
CA PRO A 67 -2.01 -1.85 -7.46
C PRO A 67 -1.30 -2.06 -8.80
N LEU A 68 -0.59 -3.19 -8.95
CA LEU A 68 -0.11 -3.62 -10.27
C LEU A 68 -1.29 -3.90 -11.21
N TYR A 69 -2.37 -4.50 -10.70
CA TYR A 69 -3.60 -4.80 -11.44
C TYR A 69 -4.81 -4.18 -10.74
N LEU A 70 -5.24 -3.01 -11.20
CA LEU A 70 -6.52 -2.38 -10.79
C LEU A 70 -7.78 -3.12 -11.29
N ARG A 71 -7.63 -4.03 -12.27
CA ARG A 71 -8.71 -4.82 -12.87
C ARG A 71 -8.18 -6.20 -13.23
N GLY A 72 -9.09 -7.16 -13.43
CA GLY A 72 -8.73 -8.51 -13.86
C GLY A 72 -7.86 -8.53 -15.12
N THR A 73 -6.89 -9.43 -15.15
CA THR A 73 -5.99 -9.63 -16.30
C THR A 73 -6.22 -10.99 -16.94
N THR A 74 -6.19 -11.04 -18.27
CA THR A 74 -6.30 -12.29 -19.03
C THR A 74 -4.94 -12.87 -19.43
N THR A 75 -3.86 -12.13 -19.18
CA THR A 75 -2.49 -12.55 -19.51
C THR A 75 -1.48 -11.99 -18.52
N VAL A 76 -0.45 -12.79 -18.25
CA VAL A 76 0.74 -12.40 -17.47
C VAL A 76 2.03 -12.62 -18.28
N ALA A 77 1.94 -12.61 -19.62
CA ALA A 77 3.08 -12.86 -20.48
C ALA A 77 4.28 -11.93 -20.17
N ALA A 78 5.46 -12.52 -19.96
CA ALA A 78 6.70 -11.79 -19.62
C ALA A 78 7.17 -10.76 -20.66
N GLY A 79 6.59 -10.79 -21.88
CA GLY A 79 6.82 -9.76 -22.89
C GLY A 79 6.16 -8.41 -22.58
N HIS A 80 5.08 -8.40 -21.78
CA HIS A 80 4.38 -7.19 -21.36
C HIS A 80 4.92 -6.66 -20.04
N PHE A 81 4.74 -5.36 -19.78
CA PHE A 81 5.21 -4.69 -18.56
C PHE A 81 4.78 -5.43 -17.26
N LYS A 82 3.47 -5.58 -17.05
CA LYS A 82 2.95 -6.20 -15.81
C LYS A 82 3.33 -7.68 -15.69
N GLY A 83 3.34 -8.39 -16.82
CA GLY A 83 3.78 -9.79 -16.86
C GLY A 83 5.25 -9.94 -16.49
N ARG A 84 6.13 -9.08 -17.02
CA ARG A 84 7.55 -9.06 -16.67
C ARG A 84 7.77 -8.86 -15.16
N VAL A 85 7.08 -7.89 -14.56
CA VAL A 85 7.09 -7.64 -13.12
C VAL A 85 6.72 -8.90 -12.33
N VAL A 86 5.57 -9.51 -12.63
CA VAL A 86 5.12 -10.74 -11.95
C VAL A 86 6.11 -11.89 -12.12
N HIS A 87 6.64 -12.07 -13.34
CA HIS A 87 7.61 -13.12 -13.61
C HIS A 87 8.93 -12.91 -12.86
N THR A 88 9.42 -11.68 -12.71
CA THR A 88 10.62 -11.39 -11.92
C THR A 88 10.36 -11.68 -10.44
N LEU A 89 9.22 -11.23 -9.89
CA LEU A 89 8.85 -11.48 -8.49
C LEU A 89 8.79 -12.99 -8.18
N ILE A 90 8.01 -13.75 -8.96
CA ILE A 90 7.83 -15.20 -8.75
C ILE A 90 9.14 -15.97 -8.88
N LYS A 91 10.01 -15.63 -9.84
CA LYS A 91 11.29 -16.36 -10.05
C LYS A 91 12.33 -16.11 -8.95
N ASN A 92 12.12 -15.11 -8.11
CA ASN A 92 13.02 -14.77 -7.02
C ASN A 92 12.34 -14.93 -5.65
N ASP A 93 11.22 -15.66 -5.60
CA ASP A 93 10.47 -15.94 -4.37
C ASP A 93 10.06 -14.69 -3.59
N ILE A 94 9.78 -13.59 -4.32
CA ILE A 94 9.35 -12.30 -3.74
C ILE A 94 7.84 -12.17 -3.88
N ALA A 95 7.14 -12.08 -2.76
CA ALA A 95 5.72 -11.77 -2.74
C ALA A 95 5.46 -10.28 -3.05
N LEU A 96 4.28 -9.98 -3.59
CA LEU A 96 3.79 -8.61 -3.77
C LEU A 96 2.44 -8.46 -3.07
N HIS A 97 2.34 -7.49 -2.18
CA HIS A 97 1.11 -7.11 -1.49
C HIS A 97 0.81 -5.63 -1.70
N VAL A 98 -0.47 -5.29 -1.87
CA VAL A 98 -0.93 -3.93 -2.18
C VAL A 98 -1.79 -3.39 -1.05
N ALA A 99 -1.43 -2.21 -0.55
CA ALA A 99 -2.23 -1.44 0.38
C ALA A 99 -2.45 -0.02 -0.20
N HIS A 100 -3.63 0.20 -0.78
CA HIS A 100 -3.97 1.39 -1.55
C HIS A 100 -4.97 2.26 -0.77
N THR A 101 -6.23 2.32 -1.19
CA THR A 101 -7.23 3.18 -0.54
C THR A 101 -7.60 2.75 0.89
N ASN A 102 -7.39 1.47 1.23
CA ASN A 102 -7.49 0.99 2.62
C ASN A 102 -6.42 1.63 3.53
N ALA A 103 -5.22 1.88 3.00
CA ALA A 103 -4.15 2.57 3.71
C ALA A 103 -4.35 4.11 3.74
N ASP A 104 -4.99 4.68 2.72
CA ASP A 104 -5.38 6.10 2.71
C ASP A 104 -6.47 6.40 3.75
N THR A 105 -7.44 5.50 3.87
CA THR A 105 -8.59 5.63 4.76
C THR A 105 -8.23 5.42 6.23
N ALA A 106 -7.14 4.71 6.51
CA ALA A 106 -6.70 4.35 7.87
C ALA A 106 -6.39 5.57 8.75
N ASP A 107 -6.43 5.37 10.07
CA ASP A 107 -6.08 6.38 11.09
C ASP A 107 -5.17 5.72 12.15
N PRO A 108 -3.87 6.06 12.18
CA PRO A 108 -3.15 6.86 11.20
C PRO A 108 -2.95 6.10 9.87
N GLY A 109 -3.00 6.82 8.74
CA GLY A 109 -2.80 6.29 7.38
C GLY A 109 -1.84 7.14 6.55
N VAL A 110 -1.83 6.92 5.23
CA VAL A 110 -0.92 7.61 4.28
C VAL A 110 -1.09 9.13 4.34
N SER A 111 -2.34 9.60 4.41
CA SER A 111 -2.62 11.05 4.49
C SER A 111 -2.18 11.67 5.81
N ASP A 112 -2.19 10.92 6.92
CA ASP A 112 -1.66 11.39 8.20
C ASP A 112 -0.13 11.47 8.18
N ALA A 113 0.53 10.53 7.52
CA ALA A 113 1.99 10.57 7.32
C ALA A 113 2.41 11.79 6.49
N LEU A 114 1.67 12.11 5.42
CA LEU A 114 1.90 13.33 4.64
C LEU A 114 1.67 14.59 5.48
N ALA A 115 0.58 14.65 6.24
CA ALA A 115 0.31 15.77 7.13
C ALA A 115 1.45 15.97 8.15
N GLY A 116 1.93 14.88 8.76
CA GLY A 116 3.07 14.91 9.67
C GLY A 116 4.38 15.37 9.01
N ALA A 117 4.63 14.97 7.76
CA ALA A 117 5.82 15.42 7.01
C ALA A 117 5.80 16.91 6.65
N LEU A 118 4.62 17.54 6.67
CA LEU A 118 4.41 18.96 6.41
C LEU A 118 4.14 19.77 7.70
N ASP A 119 4.33 19.16 8.88
CA ASP A 119 4.01 19.76 10.18
C ASP A 119 2.57 20.29 10.28
N LEU A 120 1.62 19.60 9.62
CA LEU A 120 0.21 19.98 9.60
C LEU A 120 -0.58 19.27 10.70
N ARG A 121 -1.42 20.02 11.42
CA ARG A 121 -2.36 19.43 12.37
C ARG A 121 -3.60 18.93 11.65
N VAL A 122 -3.81 17.62 11.66
CA VAL A 122 -5.02 16.98 11.13
C VAL A 122 -6.24 17.37 11.97
N VAL A 123 -7.28 17.88 11.31
CA VAL A 123 -8.55 18.25 11.96
C VAL A 123 -9.59 17.14 11.78
N ARG A 124 -9.69 16.61 10.55
CA ARG A 124 -10.66 15.57 10.18
C ARG A 124 -10.35 14.97 8.80
N PRO A 125 -10.96 13.85 8.43
CA PRO A 125 -10.97 13.37 7.05
C PRO A 125 -11.60 14.40 6.09
N LEU A 126 -11.10 14.42 4.84
CA LEU A 126 -11.72 15.20 3.77
C LEU A 126 -13.06 14.58 3.35
N VAL A 127 -13.06 13.25 3.14
CA VAL A 127 -14.25 12.44 2.88
C VAL A 127 -14.39 11.42 4.03
N PRO A 128 -15.26 11.67 5.02
CA PRO A 128 -15.38 10.80 6.20
C PRO A 128 -15.91 9.40 5.88
N ASP A 129 -15.37 8.38 6.55
CA ASP A 129 -15.94 7.04 6.62
C ASP A 129 -17.19 7.08 7.51
N ALA A 130 -18.37 6.94 6.91
CA ALA A 130 -19.65 6.97 7.63
C ALA A 130 -19.83 5.81 8.63
N SER A 131 -19.03 4.75 8.51
CA SER A 131 -19.04 3.61 9.43
C SER A 131 -18.10 3.80 10.64
N ASP A 132 -17.29 4.87 10.66
CA ASP A 132 -16.38 5.15 11.77
C ASP A 132 -17.07 5.94 12.89
N PRO A 133 -17.35 5.32 14.07
CA PRO A 133 -17.99 6.04 15.18
C PRO A 133 -17.10 7.15 15.74
N ASN A 134 -15.78 7.08 15.56
CA ASN A 134 -14.84 8.10 16.02
C ASN A 134 -14.65 9.23 15.00
N GLY A 135 -15.13 9.07 13.76
CA GLY A 135 -15.02 10.06 12.69
C GLY A 135 -13.59 10.42 12.29
N ARG A 136 -12.61 9.54 12.56
CA ARG A 136 -11.19 9.76 12.30
C ARG A 136 -10.71 9.14 10.99
N ARG A 137 -11.41 8.12 10.49
CA ARG A 137 -11.11 7.46 9.20
C ARG A 137 -11.85 8.10 8.03
N GLY A 138 -11.26 7.97 6.85
CA GLY A 138 -11.79 8.47 5.59
C GLY A 138 -10.69 8.90 4.62
N LEU A 139 -11.05 9.21 3.38
CA LEU A 139 -10.08 9.63 2.36
C LEU A 139 -9.64 11.07 2.58
N GLY A 140 -8.34 11.31 2.41
CA GLY A 140 -7.69 12.62 2.55
C GLY A 140 -7.79 13.21 3.95
N ARG A 141 -7.09 14.32 4.19
CA ARG A 141 -7.18 15.08 5.44
C ARG A 141 -7.45 16.55 5.17
N VAL A 142 -8.27 17.14 6.03
CA VAL A 142 -8.33 18.59 6.22
C VAL A 142 -7.42 18.90 7.39
N CYS A 143 -6.43 19.75 7.14
CA CYS A 143 -5.44 20.11 8.13
C CYS A 143 -5.40 21.63 8.34
N GLU A 144 -4.80 22.04 9.45
CA GLU A 144 -4.51 23.42 9.78
C GLU A 144 -2.99 23.60 9.95
N LEU A 145 -2.49 24.72 9.47
CA LEU A 145 -1.15 25.21 9.79
C LEU A 145 -1.15 25.75 11.24
N ASP A 146 0.00 25.77 11.88
CA ASP A 146 0.16 26.36 13.21
C ASP A 146 -0.10 27.87 13.22
N HIS A 147 0.19 28.53 12.11
CA HIS A 147 -0.11 29.94 11.88
C HIS A 147 -0.52 30.17 10.42
N PRO A 148 -1.35 31.19 10.12
CA PRO A 148 -1.70 31.50 8.75
C PRO A 148 -0.48 31.91 7.93
N GLU A 149 -0.34 31.34 6.73
CA GLU A 149 0.71 31.64 5.76
C GLU A 149 0.11 32.09 4.43
N THR A 150 0.90 32.77 3.60
CA THR A 150 0.47 33.09 2.23
C THR A 150 0.64 31.86 1.34
N LEU A 151 -0.14 31.74 0.25
CA LEU A 151 0.02 30.62 -0.71
C LEU A 151 1.42 30.51 -1.33
N ARG A 152 2.22 31.58 -1.26
CA ARG A 152 3.59 31.60 -1.80
C ARG A 152 4.57 30.88 -0.88
N GLU A 153 4.35 30.99 0.42
CA GLU A 153 5.16 30.39 1.48
C GLU A 153 4.77 28.92 1.63
#